data_AF-A0A948E647-F1
#
_entry.id   AF-A0A948E647-F1
#
_cell.length_a   1.000
_cell.length_b   1.000
_cell.length_c   1.000
_cell.angle_alpha   90.00
_cell.angle_beta   90.00
_cell.angle_gamma   90.00
#
_symmetry.space_group_name_H-M   'P 1'
#
loop_
_entity.id
_entity.type
_entity.pdbx_description
1 polymer ?
#
loop_
_entity_poly.entity_id
_entity_poly.type
_entity_poly.pdbx_seq_one_letter_code
_entity_poly.pdbx_strand_id
1 'polypeptide(L)' 'MPKLDAALLEVLGEPLPELEQLSTANQKKLAADLAAAHDAHDAFLKESMDNALEHIPRLLRGTVKKILGL' A
#
# COMPACT_ATOMS: atom_id res chain seq x y z
N MET A 1 -16.59 11.62 -20.77
CA MET A 1 -16.03 10.67 -19.79
C MET A 1 -14.91 11.39 -19.08
N PRO A 2 -15.11 11.78 -17.83
CA PRO A 2 -14.00 12.20 -17.00
C PRO A 2 -13.00 11.04 -16.93
N LYS A 3 -11.71 11.35 -17.07
CA LYS A 3 -10.64 10.36 -17.09
C LYS A 3 -9.76 10.66 -15.90
N LEU A 4 -9.88 9.88 -14.84
CA LEU A 4 -8.82 9.82 -13.83
C LEU A 4 -7.50 9.42 -14.52
N ASP A 5 -6.41 10.01 -14.07
CA ASP A 5 -5.07 9.60 -14.46
C ASP A 5 -4.86 8.10 -14.13
N ALA A 6 -4.21 7.38 -15.03
CA ALA A 6 -4.02 5.93 -14.89
C ALA A 6 -3.19 5.58 -13.64
N ALA A 7 -2.21 6.40 -13.27
CA ALA A 7 -1.40 6.17 -12.07
C ALA A 7 -2.24 6.35 -10.80
N LEU A 8 -3.21 7.26 -10.81
CA LEU A 8 -4.10 7.46 -9.67
C LEU A 8 -5.10 6.30 -9.53
N LEU A 9 -5.62 5.78 -10.65
CA LEU A 9 -6.48 4.59 -10.65
C LEU A 9 -5.76 3.34 -10.16
N GLU A 10 -4.50 3.15 -10.55
CA GLU A 10 -3.69 2.01 -10.13
C GLU A 10 -3.48 1.99 -8.61
N VAL A 11 -3.25 3.16 -8.00
CA VAL A 11 -3.03 3.27 -6.56
C VAL A 11 -4.34 3.23 -5.76
N LEU A 12 -5.44 3.79 -6.29
CA LEU A 12 -6.75 3.78 -5.61
C LEU A 12 -7.47 2.43 -5.68
N GLY A 13 -7.23 1.62 -6.72
CA GLY A 13 -7.93 0.36 -6.96
C GLY A 13 -9.39 0.51 -7.42
N GLU A 14 -10.06 1.60 -7.05
CA GLU A 14 -11.41 1.95 -7.50
C GLU A 14 -11.49 3.40 -8.01
N PRO A 15 -12.32 3.66 -9.04
CA PRO A 15 -12.50 5.01 -9.55
C PRO A 15 -13.33 5.86 -8.57
N LEU A 16 -12.73 6.93 -8.04
CA LEU A 16 -13.42 7.94 -7.24
C LEU A 16 -13.79 9.15 -8.10
N PRO A 17 -15.09 9.33 -8.43
CA PRO A 17 -15.53 10.39 -9.35
C PRO A 17 -15.26 11.81 -8.84
N GLU A 18 -15.10 12.00 -7.54
CA GLU A 18 -14.77 13.29 -6.93
C GLU A 18 -13.37 13.79 -7.34
N LEU A 19 -12.45 12.88 -7.61
CA LEU A 19 -11.06 13.21 -7.98
C LEU A 19 -10.92 13.61 -9.45
N GLU A 20 -11.95 13.35 -10.26
CA GLU A 20 -12.01 13.76 -11.67
C GLU A 20 -12.08 15.28 -11.85
N GLN A 21 -12.52 15.99 -10.81
CA GLN A 21 -12.57 17.45 -10.77
C GLN A 21 -11.20 18.07 -10.51
N LEU A 22 -10.22 17.28 -10.06
CA LEU A 22 -8.86 17.75 -9.85
C LEU A 22 -8.13 17.94 -11.18
N SER A 23 -7.26 18.95 -11.24
CA SER A 23 -6.36 19.12 -12.37
C SER A 23 -5.45 17.89 -12.53
N THR A 24 -4.99 17.61 -13.76
CA THR A 24 -4.09 16.49 -14.04
C THR A 24 -2.79 16.56 -13.21
N ALA A 25 -2.28 17.77 -12.93
CA ALA A 25 -1.12 17.97 -12.07
C ALA A 25 -1.39 17.53 -10.63
N ASN A 26 -2.57 17.85 -10.08
CA ASN A 26 -2.97 17.44 -8.74
C ASN A 26 -3.23 15.94 -8.66
N GLN A 27 -3.83 15.34 -9.70
CA GLN A 27 -4.03 13.88 -9.76
C GLN A 27 -2.71 13.12 -9.74
N LYS A 28 -1.70 13.58 -10.50
CA LYS A 28 -0.36 12.98 -10.49
C LYS A 28 0.36 13.12 -9.16
N LYS A 29 0.25 14.29 -8.53
CA LYS A 29 0.81 14.52 -7.20
C LYS A 29 0.15 13.59 -6.18
N LEU A 30 -1.18 13.50 -6.20
CA LEU A 30 -1.93 12.61 -5.31
C LEU A 30 -1.56 11.14 -5.51
N ALA A 31 -1.38 10.69 -6.75
CA ALA A 31 -0.93 9.33 -7.04
C ALA A 31 0.45 9.05 -6.43
N ALA A 32 1.39 9.99 -6.56
CA ALA A 32 2.72 9.87 -5.97
C ALA A 32 2.67 9.87 -4.42
N ASP A 33 1.86 10.75 -3.83
CA ASP A 33 1.70 10.85 -2.38
C ASP A 33 1.07 9.55 -1.81
N LEU A 34 0.07 8.99 -2.49
CA LEU A 34 -0.55 7.72 -2.11
C LEU A 34 0.42 6.53 -2.26
N ALA A 35 1.18 6.47 -3.36
CA ALA A 35 2.17 5.42 -3.56
C ALA A 35 3.23 5.43 -2.44
N ALA A 36 3.74 6.62 -2.09
CA ALA A 36 4.69 6.77 -0.99
C ALA A 36 4.08 6.37 0.37
N ALA A 37 2.79 6.67 0.60
CA ALA A 37 2.09 6.27 1.81
C ALA A 37 1.90 4.74 1.89
N HIS A 38 1.57 4.08 0.77
CA HIS A 38 1.50 2.61 0.70
C HIS A 38 2.85 1.97 0.99
N ASP A 39 3.93 2.45 0.36
CA ASP A 39 5.29 1.92 0.61
C ASP A 39 5.69 2.06 2.09
N ALA A 40 5.40 3.21 2.70
CA ALA A 40 5.69 3.45 4.11
C ALA A 40 4.87 2.54 5.03
N HIS A 41 3.59 2.33 4.70
CA HIS A 41 2.70 1.46 5.45
C HIS A 41 3.13 -0.02 5.36
N ASP A 42 3.50 -0.48 4.17
CA ASP A 42 3.97 -1.86 3.95
C ASP A 42 5.30 -2.11 4.67
N ALA A 43 6.21 -1.13 4.65
CA ALA A 43 7.44 -1.19 5.43
C ALA A 43 7.15 -1.29 6.94
N PHE A 44 6.23 -0.48 7.45
CA PHE A 44 5.82 -0.52 8.85
C PHE A 44 5.18 -1.85 9.26
N LEU A 45 4.31 -2.41 8.42
CA LEU A 45 3.70 -3.72 8.65
C LEU A 45 4.75 -4.82 8.68
N LYS A 46 5.70 -4.79 7.74
CA LYS A 46 6.80 -5.76 7.69
C LYS A 46 7.66 -5.70 8.94
N GLU A 47 8.06 -4.51 9.36
CA GLU A 47 8.84 -4.31 10.59
C GLU A 47 8.08 -4.79 11.83
N SER A 48 6.82 -4.38 11.98
CA SER A 48 5.96 -4.80 13.08
C SER A 48 5.82 -6.32 13.15
N MET A 49 5.74 -6.98 12.00
CA MET A 49 5.62 -8.42 11.91
C MET A 49 6.93 -9.15 12.19
N ASP A 50 8.06 -8.65 11.69
CA ASP A 50 9.38 -9.21 12.03
C ASP A 50 9.64 -9.09 13.54
N ASN A 51 9.29 -7.95 14.16
CA ASN A 51 9.33 -7.75 15.62
C ASN A 51 8.43 -8.75 16.36
N ALA A 52 7.19 -8.95 15.91
CA ALA A 52 6.29 -9.93 16.52
C ALA A 52 6.85 -11.37 16.45
N LEU A 53 7.51 -11.72 15.35
CA LEU A 53 8.13 -13.02 15.16
C LEU A 53 9.40 -13.21 16.00
N GLU A 54 10.02 -12.15 16.51
CA GLU A 54 11.15 -12.27 17.42
C GLU A 54 10.79 -13.01 18.70
N HIS A 55 9.56 -12.82 19.18
CA HIS A 55 9.02 -13.50 20.35
C HIS A 55 8.67 -14.98 20.10
N ILE A 56 8.69 -15.43 18.84
CA ILE A 56 8.45 -16.82 18.46
C ILE A 56 9.79 -17.57 18.37
N PRO A 57 9.89 -18.80 18.91
CA PRO A 57 11.07 -19.64 18.74
C PRO A 57 11.49 -19.75 17.27
N ARG A 58 12.79 -19.56 16.99
CA ARG A 58 13.34 -19.50 15.62
C ARG A 58 12.86 -20.64 14.70
N LEU A 59 12.73 -21.84 15.24
CA LEU A 59 12.28 -23.04 14.51
C LEU A 59 10.84 -22.94 13.99
N LEU A 60 9.98 -22.15 14.64
CA LEU A 60 8.57 -22.00 14.29
C LEU A 60 8.28 -20.74 13.46
N ARG A 61 9.22 -19.79 13.40
CA ARG A 61 9.04 -18.52 12.66
C ARG A 61 8.67 -18.74 11.19
N GLY A 62 9.30 -19.72 10.53
CA GLY A 62 9.01 -20.05 9.13
C GLY A 62 7.60 -20.60 8.91
N THR A 63 7.11 -21.43 9.84
CA THR A 63 5.74 -21.95 9.80
C THR A 63 4.72 -20.85 10.04
N VAL A 64 5.00 -19.94 10.98
CA VAL A 64 4.12 -18.80 11.27
C VAL A 64 4.08 -17.83 10.08
N LYS A 65 5.22 -17.52 9.44
CA LYS A 65 5.25 -16.71 8.21
C LYS A 65 4.36 -17.32 7.12
N LYS A 66 4.45 -18.64 6.90
CA LYS A 66 3.60 -19.36 5.93
C LYS A 66 2.10 -19.30 6.24
N ILE A 67 1.71 -19.42 7.52
CA ILE A 67 0.29 -19.34 7.92
C ILE A 67 -0.26 -17.93 7.70
N LEU A 68 0.57 -16.90 7.90
CA LEU A 68 0.20 -15.50 7.69
C LEU A 68 0.21 -15.07 6.21
N GLY A 69 0.54 -15.98 5.28
CA GLY A 69 0.51 -15.69 3.84
C GLY A 69 1.72 -14.92 3.32
N LEU A 70 2.87 -14.99 4.01
CA LEU A 70 4.17 -14.44 3.58
C LEU A 70 5.02 -15.44 2.80
#